data_AF-A0AAI8XRA2-F1
#
_entry.id   AF-A0AAI8XRA2-F1
#
_cell.length_a   1.000
_cell.length_b   1.000
_cell.length_c   1.000
_cell.angle_alpha   90.00
_cell.angle_beta   90.00
_cell.angle_gamma   90.00
#
_symmetry.space_group_name_H-M   'P 1'
#
loop_
_entity.id
_entity.type
_entity.pdbx_description
1 polymer ?
#
loop_
_entity_poly.entity_id
_entity_poly.type
_entity_poly.pdbx_seq_one_letter_code
_entity_poly.pdbx_strand_id
1 'polypeptide(L)'
;MSPPPMLNITRHTGEAMNAILTDSDRYSLTTQVDDDQNAYHLSIDAGPRHIAYADVRPGCSTVELSIDVALRDPSPRLRRRLIDAVFDLDVMHTHRTLLATLPLGDVDLLDCVARHCTDVHTRSAGCSCLVDGLLTD
;
A
#
# COMPACT_ATOMS: atom_id res chain seq x y z
N MET A 1 -2.11 12.53 68.65
CA MET A 1 -1.58 12.68 67.29
C MET A 1 -0.47 11.66 67.10
N SER A 2 -0.72 10.63 66.30
CA SER A 2 0.26 9.61 65.91
C SER A 2 0.30 9.57 64.38
N PRO A 3 1.48 9.44 63.74
CA PRO A 3 1.56 9.34 62.28
C PRO A 3 0.98 8.00 61.79
N PRO A 4 0.39 7.95 60.59
CA PRO A 4 -0.06 6.69 60.00
C PRO A 4 1.13 5.84 59.54
N PRO A 5 1.01 4.50 59.57
CA PRO A 5 2.04 3.59 59.05
C PRO A 5 2.14 3.65 57.53
N MET A 6 3.36 3.51 57.01
CA MET A 6 3.66 3.42 55.58
C MET A 6 3.03 2.18 54.95
N LEU A 7 2.25 2.39 53.89
CA LEU A 7 1.70 1.31 53.08
C LEU A 7 2.76 0.78 52.11
N ASN A 8 3.11 -0.48 52.33
CA ASN A 8 4.07 -1.27 51.58
C ASN A 8 3.62 -1.48 50.13
N ILE A 9 4.53 -1.27 49.18
CA ILE A 9 4.30 -1.45 47.74
C ILE A 9 4.09 -2.95 47.47
N THR A 10 2.87 -3.33 47.10
CA THR A 10 2.59 -4.67 46.56
C THR A 10 2.30 -4.55 45.09
N ARG A 11 3.22 -5.04 44.27
CA ARG A 11 3.09 -5.18 42.82
C ARG A 11 2.05 -6.28 42.53
N HIS A 12 0.90 -5.92 41.99
CA HIS A 12 0.01 -6.82 41.26
C HIS A 12 0.00 -6.33 39.81
N THR A 13 0.76 -6.96 38.92
CA THR A 13 0.35 -8.13 38.10
C THR A 13 -0.90 -7.82 37.27
N GLY A 14 -0.65 -7.46 36.01
CA GLY A 14 -1.42 -8.01 34.91
C GLY A 14 -2.69 -7.28 34.49
N GLU A 15 -2.62 -5.97 34.24
CA GLU A 15 -3.49 -5.36 33.22
C GLU A 15 -2.64 -4.57 32.23
N ALA A 16 -2.00 -5.29 31.30
CA ALA A 16 -1.69 -4.68 30.03
C ALA A 16 -2.99 -4.74 29.21
N MET A 17 -3.79 -3.69 29.34
CA MET A 17 -4.84 -3.37 28.38
C MET A 17 -4.21 -3.52 26.99
N ASN A 18 -4.72 -4.47 26.21
CA ASN A 18 -4.39 -4.60 24.79
C ASN A 18 -4.96 -3.37 24.09
N ALA A 19 -4.25 -2.25 24.19
CA ALA A 19 -4.38 -1.17 23.24
C ALA A 19 -4.01 -1.82 21.90
N ILE A 20 -5.01 -1.99 21.05
CA ILE A 20 -4.82 -2.23 19.62
C ILE A 20 -3.98 -1.05 19.16
N LEU A 21 -2.66 -1.24 19.13
CA LEU A 21 -1.73 -0.28 18.54
C LEU A 21 -2.24 -0.03 17.14
N THR A 22 -2.65 1.21 16.89
CA THR A 22 -3.05 1.69 15.57
C THR A 22 -1.99 1.20 14.58
N ASP A 23 -2.39 0.25 13.73
CA ASP A 23 -1.58 -0.46 12.74
C ASP A 23 -0.73 0.50 11.87
N SER A 24 -1.16 1.76 11.79
CA SER A 24 -0.53 2.88 11.10
C SER A 24 0.91 3.21 11.52
N ASP A 25 1.32 2.95 12.77
CA ASP A 25 2.66 3.36 13.27
C ASP A 25 3.79 2.38 12.84
N ARG A 26 3.44 1.17 12.37
CA ARG A 26 4.43 0.16 11.94
C ARG A 26 4.78 0.22 10.46
N TYR A 27 4.00 0.96 9.67
CA TYR A 27 4.14 0.99 8.22
C TYR A 27 4.15 2.44 7.72
N SER A 28 5.30 2.87 7.22
CA SER A 28 5.46 4.16 6.56
C SER A 28 5.12 4.04 5.09
N LEU A 29 4.25 4.93 4.58
CA LEU A 29 4.03 5.09 3.15
C LEU A 29 4.89 6.26 2.69
N THR A 30 5.77 6.01 1.73
CA THR A 30 6.63 7.03 1.14
C THR A 30 6.26 7.19 -0.32
N THR A 31 6.20 8.43 -0.80
CA THR A 31 6.08 8.74 -2.23
C THR A 31 7.33 9.52 -2.63
N GLN A 32 8.08 8.97 -3.58
CA GLN A 32 9.25 9.60 -4.17
C GLN A 32 8.91 9.93 -5.62
N VAL A 33 9.30 11.11 -6.06
CA VAL A 33 9.15 11.55 -7.45
C VAL A 33 10.53 11.63 -8.07
N ASP A 34 10.75 10.89 -9.15
CA ASP A 34 11.92 11.02 -10.01
C ASP A 34 11.60 12.10 -11.05
N ASP A 35 12.12 13.31 -10.82
CA ASP A 35 11.83 14.50 -11.63
C ASP A 35 12.34 14.35 -13.08
N ASP A 36 13.45 13.63 -13.28
CA ASP A 36 14.05 13.39 -14.59
C ASP A 36 13.17 12.48 -15.48
N GLN A 37 12.47 11.51 -14.90
CA GLN A 37 11.62 10.56 -15.62
C GLN A 37 10.12 10.79 -15.44
N ASN A 38 9.74 11.82 -14.65
CA ASN A 38 8.37 12.05 -14.19
C ASN A 38 7.73 10.76 -13.61
N ALA A 39 8.54 9.94 -12.95
CA ALA A 39 8.12 8.65 -12.42
C ALA A 39 7.84 8.77 -10.92
N TYR A 40 6.77 8.14 -10.45
CA TYR A 40 6.43 8.11 -9.03
C TYR A 40 6.73 6.72 -8.48
N HIS A 41 7.53 6.67 -7.44
CA HIS A 41 7.81 5.47 -6.69
C HIS A 41 7.11 5.56 -5.33
N LEU A 42 6.15 4.68 -5.08
CA LEU A 42 5.44 4.58 -3.81
C LEU A 42 5.91 3.32 -3.11
N SER A 43 6.32 3.43 -1.85
CA SER A 43 6.74 2.28 -1.05
C SER A 43 5.99 2.24 0.27
N ILE A 44 5.66 1.03 0.72
CA ILE A 44 5.25 0.76 2.10
C ILE A 44 6.39 0.04 2.81
N ASP A 45 6.89 0.67 3.87
CA ASP A 45 8.09 0.25 4.58
C ASP A 45 7.77 -0.11 6.03
N ALA A 46 8.27 -1.26 6.47
CA ALA A 46 8.26 -1.67 7.87
C ALA A 46 9.66 -1.51 8.46
N GLY A 47 9.99 -0.29 8.90
CA GLY A 47 11.35 0.08 9.26
C GLY A 47 12.27 0.01 8.02
N PRO A 48 13.39 -0.76 8.05
CA PRO A 48 14.31 -0.83 6.91
C PRO A 48 13.87 -1.81 5.81
N ARG A 49 12.70 -2.46 5.94
CA ARG A 49 12.24 -3.50 5.02
C ARG A 49 11.10 -2.97 4.14
N HIS A 50 11.31 -2.98 2.83
CA HIS A 50 10.26 -2.76 1.84
C HIS A 50 9.27 -3.93 1.85
N ILE A 51 7.99 -3.62 2.01
CA ILE A 51 6.90 -4.59 2.11
C ILE A 51 6.12 -4.65 0.80
N ALA A 52 5.86 -3.50 0.19
CA ALA A 52 5.23 -3.39 -1.11
C ALA A 52 5.70 -2.09 -1.77
N TYR A 53 5.75 -2.06 -3.08
CA TYR A 53 6.02 -0.84 -3.83
C TYR A 53 5.24 -0.79 -5.13
N ALA A 54 5.04 0.42 -5.63
CA ALA A 54 4.41 0.72 -6.89
C ALA A 54 5.24 1.76 -7.65
N ASP A 55 5.56 1.45 -8.90
CA ASP A 55 6.17 2.37 -9.84
C ASP A 55 5.10 2.85 -10.82
N VAL A 56 4.91 4.16 -10.90
CA VAL A 56 4.00 4.82 -11.83
C VAL A 56 4.83 5.62 -12.82
N ARG A 57 4.67 5.31 -14.11
CA ARG A 57 5.35 6.01 -15.21
C ARG A 57 4.30 6.57 -16.16
N PRO A 58 3.96 7.86 -16.05
CA PRO A 58 3.05 8.53 -16.97
C PRO A 58 3.72 8.68 -18.34
N GLY A 59 3.08 8.16 -19.38
CA GLY A 59 3.38 8.44 -20.78
C GLY A 59 2.39 9.44 -21.38
N CYS A 60 2.51 9.70 -22.69
CA CYS A 60 1.64 10.67 -23.38
C CYS A 60 0.17 10.25 -23.41
N SER A 61 -0.12 8.97 -23.65
CA SER A 61 -1.48 8.42 -23.78
C SER A 61 -1.75 7.24 -22.84
N THR A 62 -0.72 6.77 -22.14
CA THR A 62 -0.78 5.61 -21.26
C THR A 62 -0.16 5.96 -19.91
N VAL A 63 -0.52 5.22 -18.87
CA VAL A 63 0.18 5.23 -17.58
C VAL A 63 0.61 3.80 -17.30
N GLU A 64 1.91 3.57 -17.19
CA GLU A 64 2.44 2.28 -16.79
C GLU A 64 2.48 2.20 -15.27
N LEU A 65 1.92 1.14 -14.71
CA LEU A 65 1.91 0.86 -13.29
C LEU A 65 2.58 -0.50 -13.07
N SER A 66 3.58 -0.58 -12.23
CA SER A 66 4.16 -1.86 -11.81
C SER A 66 4.05 -1.97 -10.31
N ILE A 67 3.46 -3.06 -9.82
CA ILE A 67 3.31 -3.30 -8.38
C ILE A 67 4.01 -4.60 -8.02
N ASP A 68 4.81 -4.54 -6.97
CA ASP A 68 5.40 -5.71 -6.35
C ASP A 68 5.10 -5.72 -4.86
N VAL A 69 4.94 -6.91 -4.34
CA VAL A 69 4.50 -7.16 -2.97
C VAL A 69 5.37 -8.28 -2.44
N ALA A 70 6.14 -7.98 -1.39
CA ALA A 70 7.06 -8.95 -0.81
C ALA A 70 6.27 -10.18 -0.31
N LEU A 71 6.75 -11.38 -0.67
CA LEU A 71 6.13 -12.70 -0.46
C LEU A 71 5.79 -13.09 1.00
N ARG A 72 5.99 -12.20 1.98
CA ARG A 72 5.76 -12.46 3.40
C ARG A 72 4.57 -11.65 3.90
N ASP A 73 3.40 -12.12 3.49
CA ASP A 73 2.03 -11.81 3.94
C ASP A 73 1.79 -10.35 4.39
N PRO A 74 1.87 -9.38 3.45
CA PRO A 74 1.32 -8.07 3.71
C PRO A 74 -0.19 -8.20 3.82
N SER A 75 -0.74 -7.67 4.90
CA SER A 75 -2.19 -7.71 5.11
C SER A 75 -2.93 -7.09 3.91
N PRO A 76 -4.14 -7.56 3.56
CA PRO A 76 -4.92 -7.00 2.45
C PRO A 76 -5.14 -5.49 2.58
N ARG A 77 -5.14 -4.97 3.81
CA ARG A 77 -5.22 -3.52 4.10
C ARG A 77 -4.01 -2.75 3.58
N LEU A 78 -2.81 -3.31 3.60
CA LEU A 78 -1.60 -2.66 3.08
C LEU A 78 -1.62 -2.57 1.56
N ARG A 79 -2.04 -3.64 0.88
CA ARG A 79 -2.23 -3.62 -0.58
C ARG A 79 -3.20 -2.53 -0.98
N ARG A 80 -4.35 -2.47 -0.31
CA ARG A 80 -5.36 -1.43 -0.55
C ARG A 80 -4.79 -0.02 -0.29
N ARG A 81 -4.07 0.18 0.81
CA ARG A 81 -3.46 1.48 1.13
C ARG A 81 -2.46 1.93 0.05
N LEU A 82 -1.66 1.02 -0.51
CA LEU A 82 -0.74 1.33 -1.61
C LEU A 82 -1.52 1.71 -2.87
N ILE A 83 -2.56 0.94 -3.23
CA ILE A 83 -3.40 1.23 -4.39
C ILE A 83 -4.13 2.57 -4.24
N ASP A 84 -4.75 2.82 -3.08
CA ASP A 84 -5.44 4.08 -2.80
C ASP A 84 -4.47 5.26 -2.97
N ALA A 85 -3.22 5.14 -2.50
CA ALA A 85 -2.19 6.17 -2.67
C ALA A 85 -1.71 6.33 -4.12
N VAL A 86 -1.63 5.25 -4.90
CA VAL A 86 -1.30 5.29 -6.32
C VAL A 86 -2.38 6.05 -7.09
N PHE A 87 -3.66 5.76 -6.84
CA PHE A 87 -4.78 6.41 -7.52
C PHE A 87 -5.08 7.82 -7.01
N ASP A 88 -4.51 8.25 -5.89
CA ASP A 88 -4.56 9.64 -5.39
C ASP A 88 -3.57 10.58 -6.13
N LEU A 89 -2.69 10.03 -6.97
CA LEU A 89 -1.77 10.84 -7.78
C LEU A 89 -2.54 11.53 -8.92
N ASP A 90 -2.30 12.84 -9.11
CA ASP A 90 -2.93 13.65 -10.18
C ASP A 90 -2.84 13.00 -11.58
N VAL A 91 -1.74 12.28 -11.86
CA VAL A 91 -1.52 11.59 -13.14
C VAL A 91 -2.49 10.44 -13.39
N MET A 92 -3.07 9.86 -12.34
CA MET A 92 -4.07 8.78 -12.41
C MET A 92 -5.49 9.29 -12.64
N HIS A 93 -5.74 10.58 -12.43
CA HIS A 93 -7.04 11.22 -12.68
C HIS A 93 -7.20 11.71 -14.12
N THR A 94 -6.21 11.48 -14.99
CA THR A 94 -6.33 11.82 -16.41
C THR A 94 -6.88 10.64 -17.19
N HIS A 95 -7.86 10.88 -18.06
CA HIS A 95 -8.42 9.85 -18.95
C HIS A 95 -7.37 9.28 -19.92
N ARG A 96 -6.69 8.20 -19.50
CA ARG A 96 -5.61 7.50 -20.20
C ARG A 96 -5.76 5.99 -20.05
N THR A 97 -5.04 5.24 -20.88
CA THR A 97 -4.96 3.79 -20.73
C THR A 97 -3.97 3.43 -19.62
N LEU A 98 -4.44 2.78 -18.56
CA LEU A 98 -3.60 2.16 -17.56
C LEU A 98 -3.05 0.84 -18.11
N LEU A 99 -1.75 0.63 -17.94
CA LEU A 99 -1.06 -0.63 -18.21
C LEU A 99 -0.41 -1.08 -16.90
N ALA A 100 -1.12 -1.90 -16.13
CA ALA A 100 -0.64 -2.37 -14.83
C ALA A 100 0.01 -3.76 -14.92
N THR A 101 1.10 -3.95 -14.19
CA THR A 101 1.75 -5.24 -13.95
C THR A 101 1.61 -5.59 -12.48
N LEU A 102 0.92 -6.68 -12.20
CA LEU A 102 0.59 -7.15 -10.86
C LEU A 102 1.24 -8.52 -10.61
N PRO A 103 1.54 -8.91 -9.35
CA PRO A 103 1.95 -10.27 -9.03
C PRO A 103 0.83 -11.26 -9.38
N LEU A 104 1.18 -12.36 -10.06
CA LEU A 104 0.18 -13.36 -10.44
C LEU A 104 -0.44 -14.02 -9.19
N GLY A 105 -1.78 -14.09 -9.16
CA GLY A 105 -2.53 -14.70 -8.05
C GLY A 105 -2.92 -13.74 -6.93
N ASP A 106 -2.49 -12.47 -6.99
CA ASP A 106 -2.93 -11.44 -6.03
C ASP A 106 -4.28 -10.84 -6.45
N VAL A 107 -5.36 -11.58 -6.15
CA VAL A 107 -6.73 -11.23 -6.54
C VAL A 107 -7.24 -9.96 -5.87
N ASP A 108 -6.78 -9.67 -4.65
CA ASP A 108 -7.14 -8.44 -3.93
C ASP A 108 -6.57 -7.22 -4.65
N LEU A 109 -5.31 -7.32 -5.10
CA LEU A 109 -4.66 -6.24 -5.84
C LEU A 109 -5.33 -6.02 -7.19
N LEU A 110 -5.69 -7.11 -7.90
CA LEU A 110 -6.43 -7.03 -9.14
C LEU A 110 -7.81 -6.37 -8.95
N ASP A 111 -8.58 -6.78 -7.93
CA ASP A 111 -9.86 -6.17 -7.62
C ASP A 111 -9.71 -4.68 -7.29
N CYS A 112 -8.69 -4.32 -6.52
CA CYS A 112 -8.42 -2.91 -6.21
C CYS A 112 -8.16 -2.11 -7.48
N VAL A 113 -7.26 -2.55 -8.37
CA VAL A 113 -6.97 -1.86 -9.63
C VAL A 113 -8.20 -1.80 -10.54
N ALA A 114 -8.91 -2.92 -10.69
CA ALA A 114 -10.08 -2.99 -11.57
C ALA A 114 -11.21 -2.05 -11.13
N ARG A 115 -11.34 -1.72 -9.83
CA ARG A 115 -12.33 -0.76 -9.34
C ARG A 115 -12.09 0.70 -9.78
N HIS A 116 -10.88 1.04 -10.19
CA HIS A 116 -10.53 2.39 -10.67
C HIS A 116 -10.49 2.49 -12.20
N CYS A 117 -10.72 1.37 -12.89
CA CYS A 117 -10.64 1.30 -14.34
C CYS A 117 -11.96 0.84 -14.96
N THR A 118 -12.21 1.31 -16.18
CA THR A 118 -13.25 0.79 -17.07
C THR A 118 -12.61 0.00 -18.21
N ASP A 119 -13.39 -0.85 -18.88
CA ASP A 119 -12.91 -1.70 -19.99
C ASP A 119 -11.67 -2.53 -19.61
N VAL A 120 -11.72 -3.18 -18.45
CA VAL A 120 -10.59 -3.91 -17.89
C VAL A 120 -10.39 -5.24 -18.62
N HIS A 121 -9.18 -5.43 -19.14
CA HIS A 121 -8.69 -6.69 -19.66
C HIS A 121 -7.50 -7.18 -18.83
N THR A 122 -7.42 -8.50 -18.66
CA THR A 122 -6.34 -9.13 -17.90
C THR A 122 -5.70 -10.24 -18.72
N ARG A 123 -4.36 -10.33 -18.70
CA ARG A 123 -3.62 -11.42 -19.31
C ARG A 123 -2.46 -11.87 -18.43
N SER A 124 -2.26 -13.18 -18.31
CA SER A 124 -1.11 -13.74 -17.61
C SER A 124 0.19 -13.50 -18.40
N ALA A 125 1.26 -13.13 -17.71
CA ALA A 125 2.60 -12.93 -18.26
C ALA A 125 3.66 -13.57 -17.35
N GLY A 126 3.87 -14.88 -17.49
CA GLY A 126 4.83 -15.60 -16.63
C GLY A 126 4.40 -15.59 -15.16
N CYS A 127 5.15 -14.90 -14.32
CA CYS A 127 4.85 -14.76 -12.88
C CYS A 127 4.04 -13.50 -12.54
N SER A 128 3.61 -12.73 -13.54
CA SER A 128 2.77 -11.54 -13.35
C SER A 128 1.44 -11.66 -14.09
N CYS A 129 0.51 -10.79 -13.70
CA CYS A 129 -0.73 -10.50 -14.41
C CYS A 129 -0.62 -9.09 -14.98
N LEU A 130 -0.78 -8.96 -16.30
CA LEU A 130 -0.91 -7.67 -16.95
C LEU A 130 -2.40 -7.29 -16.97
N VAL A 131 -2.67 -6.06 -16.61
CA VAL A 131 -4.01 -5.48 -16.61
C VAL A 131 -3.97 -4.24 -17.49
N ASP A 132 -4.89 -4.17 -18.43
CA ASP A 132 -5.11 -2.98 -19.24
C ASP A 132 -6.53 -2.47 -19.04
N GLY A 133 -6.70 -1.16 -19.01
CA GLY A 133 -8.01 -0.53 -18.81
C GLY A 133 -7.94 0.98 -18.95
N LEU A 134 -9.10 1.64 -18.98
CA LEU A 134 -9.20 3.09 -19.05
C LEU A 134 -9.35 3.66 -17.64
N LEU A 135 -8.51 4.63 -17.29
CA LEU A 135 -8.61 5.36 -16.04
C LEU A 135 -9.93 6.16 -16.01
N THR A 136 -10.63 6.06 -14.89
CA THR A 136 -11.87 6.78 -14.64
C THR A 136 -11.55 8.07 -13.90
N ASP A 137 -12.17 9.19 -14.31
CA ASP A 137 -12.06 10.50 -13.66
C ASP A 137 -12.64 10.48 -12.23
#